data_AF-Q2QF74-F1
#
_entry.id   AF-Q2QF74-F1
#
_cell.length_a   1.000
_cell.length_b   1.000
_cell.length_c   1.000
_cell.angle_alpha   90.00
_cell.angle_beta   90.00
_cell.angle_gamma   90.00
#
_symmetry.space_group_name_H-M   'P 1'
#
loop_
_entity.id
_entity.type
_entity.pdbx_description
1 polymer ?
#
loop_
_entity_poly.entity_id
_entity_poly.type
_entity_poly.pdbx_seq_one_letter_code
_entity_poly.pdbx_strand_id
1 'polypeptide(L)' 'SSRISDAHLADTMIGKAVEHMFETEDGSKDEWRGMVLARAPIMNTWFYITYEKDPVLYMYQLLDDYKEGDLRIM' A
#
# COMPACT_ATOMS: atom_id res chain seq x y z
N SER A 1 -16.79 -16.62 5.16
CA SER A 1 -15.73 -15.65 4.83
C SER A 1 -16.25 -14.77 3.70
N SER A 2 -16.67 -13.53 4.02
CA SER A 2 -17.15 -12.57 3.03
C SER A 2 -15.97 -12.12 2.17
N ARG A 3 -16.00 -12.43 0.87
CA ARG A 3 -15.05 -11.85 -0.09
C ARG A 3 -15.31 -10.35 -0.14
N ILE A 4 -14.47 -9.56 0.51
CA ILE A 4 -14.45 -8.11 0.36
C ILE A 4 -14.12 -7.83 -1.11
N SER A 5 -14.90 -6.96 -1.77
CA SER A 5 -14.59 -6.54 -3.13
C SER A 5 -13.38 -5.61 -3.13
N ASP A 6 -12.59 -5.63 -4.22
CA ASP A 6 -11.41 -4.77 -4.38
C ASP A 6 -11.74 -3.27 -4.17
N ALA A 7 -12.95 -2.83 -4.53
CA ALA A 7 -13.42 -1.47 -4.28
C ALA A 7 -13.55 -1.17 -2.78
N HIS A 8 -14.16 -2.08 -2.00
CA HIS A 8 -14.31 -1.89 -0.56
C HIS A 8 -12.97 -2.01 0.18
N LEU A 9 -12.07 -2.88 -0.30
CA LEU A 9 -10.70 -2.96 0.21
C LEU A 9 -9.95 -1.64 -0.06
N ALA A 10 -10.03 -1.11 -1.28
CA ALA A 10 -9.42 0.16 -1.65
C ALA A 10 -9.85 1.30 -0.72
N ASP A 11 -11.15 1.40 -0.42
CA ASP A 11 -11.68 2.42 0.48
C ASP A 11 -11.21 2.20 1.93
N THR A 12 -11.06 0.95 2.36
CA THR A 12 -10.60 0.58 3.71
C THR A 12 -9.13 0.93 3.94
N MET A 13 -8.30 0.92 2.89
CA MET A 13 -6.87 1.22 2.97
C MET A 13 -6.60 2.71 3.22
N ILE A 14 -7.46 3.61 2.73
CA ILE A 14 -7.24 5.05 2.81
C ILE A 14 -7.19 5.51 4.28
N GLY A 15 -6.16 6.29 4.61
CA GLY A 15 -5.91 6.81 5.96
C GLY A 15 -5.36 5.78 6.94
N LYS A 16 -5.04 4.56 6.50
CA LYS A 16 -4.45 3.52 7.37
C LYS A 16 -2.94 3.57 7.36
N ALA A 17 -2.37 3.28 8.54
CA ALA A 17 -0.98 2.91 8.65
C ALA A 17 -0.78 1.53 8.01
N VAL A 18 0.36 1.36 7.35
CA VAL A 18 0.72 0.13 6.65
C VAL A 18 2.19 -0.21 6.88
N GLU A 19 2.49 -1.49 6.78
CA GLU A 19 3.85 -2.01 6.58
C GLU A 19 3.94 -2.54 5.15
N HIS A 20 4.87 -2.00 4.37
CA HIS A 20 5.10 -2.32 2.96
C HIS A 20 6.48 -2.96 2.79
N MET A 21 6.52 -4.17 2.25
CA MET A 21 7.72 -4.94 1.99
C MET A 21 8.29 -4.61 0.62
N PHE A 22 9.58 -4.30 0.56
CA PHE A 22 10.32 -4.09 -0.68
C PHE A 22 11.45 -5.10 -0.79
N GLU A 23 11.63 -5.70 -1.97
CA GLU A 23 12.78 -6.57 -2.23
C GLU A 23 14.04 -5.73 -2.47
N THR A 24 15.13 -6.08 -1.79
CA THR A 24 16.45 -5.46 -1.93
C THR A 24 17.30 -6.21 -2.96
N GLU A 25 18.43 -5.62 -3.37
CA GLU A 25 19.33 -6.21 -4.39
C GLU A 25 19.86 -7.61 -4.01
N ASP A 26 19.91 -7.93 -2.71
CA ASP A 26 20.34 -9.24 -2.20
C ASP A 26 19.18 -10.26 -2.06
N GLY A 27 17.96 -9.89 -2.47
CA GLY A 27 16.75 -10.71 -2.40
C GLY A 27 16.12 -10.80 -1.00
N SER A 28 16.64 -10.05 -0.02
CA SER A 28 15.94 -9.88 1.26
C SER A 28 14.76 -8.91 1.12
N LYS A 29 13.84 -8.90 2.10
CA LYS A 29 12.72 -7.94 2.12
C LYS A 29 12.95 -6.90 3.21
N ASP A 30 12.91 -5.63 2.84
CA ASP A 30 12.95 -4.49 3.77
C ASP A 30 11.53 -3.97 4.02
N GLU A 31 11.19 -3.77 5.29
CA GLU A 31 9.87 -3.29 5.70
C GLU A 31 9.87 -1.76 5.83
N TRP A 32 8.86 -1.13 5.24
CA TRP A 32 8.67 0.31 5.28
C TRP A 32 7.31 0.62 5.92
N ARG A 33 7.35 1.30 7.07
CA ARG A 33 6.15 1.85 7.69
C ARG A 33 5.70 3.11 6.98
N GLY A 34 4.41 3.19 6.68
CA GLY A 34 3.84 4.31 5.96
C GLY A 34 2.36 4.49 6.22
N MET A 35 1.76 5.41 5.47
CA MET A 35 0.33 5.70 5.51
C MET A 35 -0.21 5.88 4.11
N VAL A 36 -1.32 5.20 3.80
CA VAL A 36 -2.05 5.41 2.54
C VAL A 36 -2.84 6.71 2.67
N LEU A 37 -2.57 7.67 1.79
CA LEU A 37 -3.11 9.02 1.89
C LEU A 37 -4.44 9.16 1.18
N ALA A 38 -4.51 8.72 -0.08
CA ALA A 38 -5.71 8.82 -0.92
C ALA A 38 -5.57 7.94 -2.16
N ARG A 39 -6.68 7.77 -2.88
CA ARG A 39 -6.68 7.18 -4.22
C ARG A 39 -6.23 8.22 -5.25
N ALA A 40 -5.47 7.81 -6.26
CA ALA A 40 -5.07 8.72 -7.33
C ALA A 40 -6.29 9.12 -8.18
N PRO A 41 -6.43 10.41 -8.56
CA PRO A 41 -7.67 10.96 -9.11
C PRO A 41 -8.01 10.47 -10.53
N ILE A 42 -7.00 10.11 -11.33
CA ILE A 42 -7.18 9.64 -12.72
C ILE A 42 -6.88 8.14 -12.82
N MET A 43 -5.82 7.70 -12.15
CA MET A 43 -5.39 6.30 -12.13
C MET A 43 -6.06 5.56 -10.98
N ASN A 44 -7.29 5.13 -11.19
CA ASN A 44 -8.12 4.54 -10.13
C ASN A 44 -7.54 3.24 -9.51
N THR A 45 -6.53 2.58 -10.08
CA THR A 45 -5.85 1.44 -9.43
C THR A 45 -4.67 1.84 -8.55
N TRP A 46 -4.30 3.13 -8.54
CA TRP A 46 -3.13 3.66 -7.83
C TRP A 46 -3.52 4.44 -6.57
N PHE A 47 -2.64 4.41 -5.59
CA PHE A 47 -2.79 5.08 -4.30
C PHE A 47 -1.60 5.98 -4.03
N TYR A 48 -1.87 7.13 -3.42
CA TYR A 48 -0.87 7.96 -2.79
C TYR A 48 -0.47 7.36 -1.44
N ILE A 49 0.83 7.24 -1.21
CA ILE A 49 1.41 6.72 0.03
C ILE A 49 2.67 7.50 0.39
N THR A 50 2.95 7.62 1.69
CA THR A 50 4.20 8.18 2.21
C THR A 50 4.74 7.29 3.31
N TYR A 51 6.04 7.36 3.59
CA TYR A 51 6.72 6.48 4.56
C TYR A 51 7.39 7.28 5.67
N GLU A 52 7.48 6.70 6.86
CA GLU A 52 8.10 7.35 8.03
C GLU A 52 9.59 7.63 7.80
N LYS A 53 10.30 6.71 7.12
CA LYS A 53 11.74 6.84 6.84
C LYS A 53 12.07 7.76 5.66
N ASP A 54 11.11 8.00 4.77
CA ASP A 54 11.24 8.93 3.64
C ASP A 54 9.89 9.60 3.34
N PRO A 55 9.63 10.80 3.89
CA PRO A 55 8.31 11.45 3.88
C PRO A 55 8.03 12.19 2.56
N VAL A 56 8.29 11.54 1.43
CA VAL A 56 7.90 12.03 0.10
C VAL A 56 6.62 11.33 -0.39
N LEU A 57 6.01 11.88 -1.43
CA LEU A 57 4.78 11.34 -2.02
C LEU A 57 5.12 10.27 -3.06
N TYR A 58 4.71 9.04 -2.79
CA TYR A 58 4.80 7.93 -3.74
C TYR A 58 3.43 7.56 -4.29
N MET A 59 3.44 6.81 -5.39
CA MET A 59 2.27 6.19 -5.99
C MET A 59 2.55 4.72 -6.25
N TYR A 60 1.64 3.83 -5.85
CA TYR A 60 1.72 2.39 -6.12
C TYR A 60 0.33 1.75 -6.33
N GLN A 61 0.29 0.57 -6.95
CA GLN A 61 -0.92 -0.26 -7.07
C GLN A 61 -1.09 -1.17 -5.85
N LEU A 62 -1.30 -0.55 -4.68
CA LEU A 62 -1.28 -1.22 -3.37
C LEU A 62 -2.23 -2.42 -3.20
N LEU A 63 -3.26 -2.56 -4.05
CA LEU A 63 -4.13 -3.74 -4.04
C LEU A 63 -3.40 -5.00 -4.49
N ASP A 64 -2.45 -4.86 -5.42
CA ASP A 64 -1.66 -5.97 -5.92
C ASP A 64 -0.65 -6.39 -4.85
N ASP A 65 0.06 -5.43 -4.24
CA ASP A 65 0.97 -5.67 -3.11
C ASP A 65 0.24 -6.33 -1.92
N TYR A 66 -1.00 -5.92 -1.62
CA TYR A 66 -1.81 -6.56 -0.58
C TYR A 66 -2.17 -8.01 -0.91
N LYS A 67 -2.49 -8.31 -2.18
CA LYS A 67 -2.83 -9.67 -2.64
C LYS A 67 -1.60 -10.59 -2.63
N GLU A 68 -0.42 -10.05 -2.93
CA GLU A 68 0.86 -10.76 -2.91
C GLU A 68 1.41 -10.96 -1.49
N GLY A 69 0.85 -10.22 -0.51
CA GLY A 69 1.24 -10.30 0.90
C GLY A 69 2.40 -9.37 1.27
N ASP A 70 2.75 -8.46 0.36
CA ASP A 70 3.80 -7.46 0.54
C ASP A 70 3.31 -6.16 1.17
N LEU A 71 2.00 -6.01 1.34
CA LEU A 71 1.42 -4.89 2.07
C LEU A 71 0.48 -5.37 3.18
N ARG A 72 0.74 -4.91 4.40
CA ARG A 72 -0.10 -5.18 5.59
C ARG A 72 -0.72 -3.90 6.13
N ILE A 73 -2.04 -3.90 6.28
CA ILE A 73 -2.78 -2.84 6.97
C ILE A 73 -2.66 -3.07 8.48
N MET A 74 -2.35 -2.01 9.24
CA MET A 74 -2.18 -2.04 10.71
C MET A 74 -3.47 -1.68 11.47
#